data_AF-A0A4P7LRR7-F1
#
_entry.id   AF-A0A4P7LRR7-F1
#
_cell.length_a   1.000
_cell.length_b   1.000
_cell.length_c   1.000
_cell.angle_alpha   90.00
_cell.angle_beta   90.00
_cell.angle_gamma   90.00
#
_symmetry.space_group_name_H-M   'P 1'
#
loop_
_entity.id
_entity.type
_entity.pdbx_description
1 polymer ?
#
loop_
_entity_poly.entity_id
_entity_poly.type
_entity_poly.pdbx_seq_one_letter_code
_entity_poly.pdbx_strand_id
1 'polypeptide(L)'
;MQQHMNEEQEYPEPETVLAIRGAIATGRMGGPMGEPGHWLNEFWQIGAALRDHAEMLQGFQGTTRRGLLSTTAHYLAASNPTSEHAGDQN
;
A
#
# COMPACT_ATOMS: atom_id res chain seq x y z
N MET A 1 0.91 47.92 12.59
CA MET A 1 -0.06 47.40 11.61
C MET A 1 0.71 46.90 10.41
N GLN A 2 0.54 45.61 10.12
CA GLN A 2 0.78 44.94 8.83
C GLN A 2 2.23 44.86 8.34
N GLN A 3 2.94 43.81 8.77
CA GLN A 3 4.06 43.26 8.00
C GLN A 3 3.51 42.22 7.03
N HIS A 4 3.02 42.71 5.89
CA HIS A 4 2.87 41.90 4.68
C HIS A 4 4.25 41.79 4.04
N MET A 5 4.97 40.70 4.29
CA MET A 5 6.15 40.29 3.51
C MET A 5 6.35 38.79 3.77
N ASN A 6 5.52 37.97 3.13
CA ASN A 6 5.67 36.51 3.15
C ASN A 6 5.37 35.92 1.77
N GLU A 7 5.67 36.68 0.72
CA GLU A 7 5.48 36.28 -0.69
C GLU A 7 6.82 35.97 -1.40
N GLU A 8 7.96 36.17 -0.73
CA GLU A 8 9.30 35.92 -1.29
C GLU A 8 10.00 34.68 -0.71
N GLN A 9 9.33 33.91 0.16
CA GLN A 9 9.94 32.70 0.70
C GLN A 9 9.78 31.54 -0.30
N GLU A 10 10.84 31.22 -1.02
CA GLU A 10 10.90 30.13 -2.01
C GLU A 10 10.58 28.75 -1.41
N TYR A 11 10.77 28.60 -0.08
CA TYR A 11 10.54 27.37 0.65
C TYR A 11 9.77 27.61 1.95
N PRO A 12 8.87 26.68 2.34
CA PRO A 12 8.18 26.76 3.62
C PRO A 12 9.14 26.61 4.79
N GLU A 13 8.78 27.20 5.93
CA GLU A 13 9.54 27.08 7.17
C GLU A 13 9.82 25.60 7.54
N PRO A 14 11.00 25.28 8.09
CA PRO A 14 11.36 23.92 8.48
C PRO A 14 10.33 23.23 9.37
N GLU A 15 9.70 23.98 10.27
CA GLU A 15 8.65 23.51 11.18
C GLU A 15 7.39 23.09 10.40
N THR A 16 7.05 23.84 9.34
CA THR A 16 5.94 23.51 8.44
C THR A 16 6.23 22.21 7.70
N VAL A 17 7.46 22.04 7.19
CA VAL A 17 7.89 20.80 6.54
C VAL A 17 7.83 19.62 7.52
N LEU A 18 8.29 19.81 8.76
CA LEU A 18 8.25 18.78 9.79
C LEU A 18 6.82 18.41 10.16
N ALA A 19 5.91 19.38 10.29
CA ALA A 19 4.50 19.15 10.56
C ALA A 19 3.85 18.33 9.44
N ILE A 20 4.09 18.72 8.18
CA ILE A 20 3.59 17.98 7.00
C ILE A 20 4.09 16.53 7.03
N ARG A 21 5.39 16.32 7.24
CA ARG A 21 5.98 14.97 7.29
C ARG A 21 5.40 14.15 8.43
N GLY A 22 5.22 14.77 9.60
CA GLY A 22 4.61 14.15 10.77
C GLY A 22 3.16 13.73 10.51
N ALA A 23 2.37 14.59 9.88
CA ALA A 23 0.98 14.30 9.54
C ALA A 23 0.86 13.13 8.56
N ILE A 24 1.67 13.11 7.49
CA ILE A 24 1.71 11.98 6.54
C ILE A 24 2.11 10.69 7.25
N ALA A 25 3.17 10.73 8.07
CA ALA A 25 3.62 9.55 8.81
C ALA A 25 2.54 9.02 9.76
N THR A 26 1.83 9.92 10.43
CA THR A 26 0.75 9.56 11.35
C THR A 26 -0.44 8.95 10.62
N GLY A 27 -0.81 9.49 9.44
CA GLY A 27 -1.84 8.90 8.59
C GLY A 27 -1.49 7.50 8.12
N ARG A 28 -0.23 7.25 7.75
CA ARG A 28 0.24 5.92 7.36
C ARG A 28 0.14 4.89 8.48
N MET A 29 0.29 5.32 9.74
CA MET A 29 0.15 4.47 10.92
C MET A 29 -1.31 4.27 11.35
N GLY A 30 -2.27 4.95 10.73
CA GLY A 30 -3.67 4.94 11.14
C GLY A 30 -3.97 5.69 12.43
N GLY A 31 -3.21 6.74 12.70
CA GLY A 31 -3.53 7.67 13.78
C GLY A 31 -4.86 8.41 13.56
N PRO A 32 -5.37 9.07 14.60
CA PRO A 32 -6.64 9.81 14.53
C PRO A 32 -6.58 10.90 13.45
N MET A 33 -7.67 11.08 12.70
CA MET A 33 -7.80 12.22 11.77
C MET A 33 -7.93 13.52 12.53
N GLY A 34 -7.33 14.58 11.98
CA GLY A 34 -7.47 15.92 12.52
C GLY A 34 -8.87 16.50 12.27
N GLU A 35 -9.14 17.64 12.88
CA GLU A 35 -10.40 18.38 12.69
C GLU A 35 -10.63 18.69 11.19
N PRO A 36 -11.86 18.48 10.67
CA PRO A 36 -12.21 18.84 9.30
C PRO A 36 -11.96 20.32 9.03
N GLY A 37 -11.34 20.63 7.89
CA GLY A 37 -11.01 22.00 7.48
C GLY A 37 -9.67 22.53 8.02
N HIS A 38 -8.98 21.80 8.91
CA HIS A 38 -7.61 22.13 9.27
C HIS A 38 -6.65 21.68 8.17
N TRP A 39 -5.76 22.56 7.70
CA TRP A 39 -4.86 22.29 6.56
C TRP A 39 -3.98 21.05 6.77
N LEU A 40 -3.58 20.77 8.01
CA LEU A 40 -2.77 19.59 8.36
C LEU A 40 -3.52 18.26 8.17
N ASN A 41 -4.86 18.28 8.23
CA ASN A 41 -5.68 17.08 8.04
C ASN A 41 -5.57 16.52 6.62
N GLU A 42 -5.36 17.38 5.62
CA GLU A 42 -5.16 16.95 4.23
C GLU A 42 -3.92 16.06 4.10
N PHE A 43 -2.82 16.42 4.76
CA PHE A 43 -1.60 15.62 4.76
C PHE A 43 -1.76 14.31 5.52
N TRP A 44 -2.61 14.31 6.55
CA TRP A 44 -3.01 13.11 7.26
C TRP A 44 -3.79 12.14 6.36
N GLN A 45 -4.76 12.65 5.60
CA GLN A 45 -5.55 11.89 4.64
C GLN A 45 -4.67 11.31 3.51
N ILE A 46 -3.67 12.07 3.04
CA ILE A 46 -2.66 11.56 2.09
C ILE A 46 -1.94 10.34 2.70
N GLY A 47 -1.51 10.44 3.97
CA GLY A 47 -0.89 9.32 4.68
C GLY A 47 -1.79 8.08 4.77
N ALA A 48 -3.08 8.28 5.09
CA ALA A 48 -4.06 7.20 5.15
C ALA A 48 -4.28 6.53 3.79
N ALA A 49 -4.46 7.32 2.73
CA ALA A 49 -4.59 6.80 1.37
C ALA A 49 -3.35 5.99 0.93
N LEU A 50 -2.14 6.44 1.29
CA LEU A 50 -0.92 5.69 1.02
C LEU A 50 -0.88 4.33 1.73
N ARG A 51 -1.39 4.24 2.96
CA ARG A 51 -1.52 2.96 3.67
C ARG A 51 -2.51 2.05 2.95
N ASP A 52 -3.69 2.56 2.64
CA ASP A 52 -4.76 1.76 2.02
C ASP A 52 -4.33 1.21 0.66
N HIS A 53 -3.58 1.99 -0.13
CA HIS A 53 -2.98 1.55 -1.38
C HIS A 53 -1.92 0.46 -1.18
N ALA A 54 -1.08 0.59 -0.15
CA ALA A 54 -0.06 -0.42 0.17
C ALA A 54 -0.71 -1.74 0.59
N GLU A 55 -1.78 -1.69 1.39
CA GLU A 55 -2.56 -2.87 1.79
C GLU A 55 -3.20 -3.55 0.57
N MET A 56 -3.79 -2.78 -0.35
CA MET A 56 -4.36 -3.30 -1.59
C MET A 56 -3.30 -4.01 -2.46
N LEU A 57 -2.13 -3.39 -2.64
CA LEU A 57 -1.02 -3.98 -3.40
C LEU A 57 -0.52 -5.28 -2.77
N GLN A 58 -0.38 -5.31 -1.45
CA GLN A 58 0.03 -6.51 -0.72
C GLN A 58 -1.01 -7.63 -0.85
N GLY A 59 -2.30 -7.30 -0.76
CA GLY A 59 -3.40 -8.23 -0.98
C GLY A 59 -3.39 -8.81 -2.40
N PHE A 60 -3.18 -7.96 -3.41
CA PHE A 60 -3.07 -8.39 -4.80
C PHE A 60 -1.87 -9.32 -5.00
N GLN A 61 -0.69 -8.96 -4.51
CA GLN A 61 0.52 -9.80 -4.61
C GLN A 61 0.32 -11.17 -3.96
N GLY A 62 -0.31 -11.21 -2.77
CA GLY A 62 -0.61 -12.46 -2.08
C GLY A 62 -1.60 -13.35 -2.85
N THR A 63 -2.59 -12.74 -3.49
CA THR A 63 -3.62 -13.47 -4.26
C THR A 63 -3.05 -13.99 -5.58
N THR A 64 -2.33 -13.16 -6.32
CA THR A 64 -1.65 -13.53 -7.57
C THR A 64 -0.62 -14.63 -7.33
N ARG A 65 0.17 -14.53 -6.25
CA ARG A 65 1.13 -15.58 -5.88
C ARG A 65 0.44 -16.93 -5.63
N ARG A 66 -0.68 -16.94 -4.87
CA ARG A 66 -1.44 -18.17 -4.62
C ARG A 66 -2.04 -18.74 -5.91
N GLY A 67 -2.58 -17.88 -6.78
CA GLY A 67 -3.11 -18.28 -8.08
C GLY A 67 -2.03 -18.96 -8.94
N LEU A 68 -0.87 -18.31 -9.10
CA LEU A 68 0.26 -18.85 -9.85
C LEU A 68 0.72 -20.20 -9.29
N LEU A 69 0.94 -20.31 -7.97
CA LEU A 69 1.35 -21.57 -7.35
C LEU A 69 0.32 -22.69 -7.54
N SER A 70 -0.97 -22.37 -7.40
CA SER A 70 -2.07 -23.33 -7.61
C SER A 70 -2.10 -23.82 -9.07
N THR A 71 -2.02 -22.90 -10.02
CA THR A 71 -2.00 -23.21 -11.45
C THR A 71 -0.77 -24.05 -11.81
N THR A 72 0.42 -23.69 -11.34
CA THR A 72 1.64 -24.48 -11.57
C THR A 72 1.54 -25.87 -10.96
N ALA A 73 1.02 -26.00 -9.73
CA ALA A 73 0.80 -27.30 -9.10
C ALA A 73 -0.17 -28.16 -9.92
N HIS A 74 -1.23 -27.57 -10.47
CA HIS A 74 -2.17 -28.27 -11.33
C HIS A 74 -1.53 -28.76 -12.63
N TYR A 75 -0.72 -27.92 -13.29
CA TYR A 75 0.03 -28.33 -14.48
C TYR A 75 1.03 -29.44 -14.18
N LEU A 76 1.77 -29.35 -13.07
CA LEU A 76 2.72 -30.38 -12.65
C LEU A 76 2.01 -31.71 -12.36
N ALA A 77 0.88 -31.68 -11.66
CA ALA A 77 0.06 -32.86 -11.40
C ALA A 77 -0.49 -33.48 -12.70
N ALA A 78 -0.98 -32.65 -13.63
CA ALA A 78 -1.45 -33.12 -14.93
C ALA A 78 -0.32 -33.68 -15.82
N SER A 79 0.91 -33.17 -15.66
CA SER A 79 2.09 -33.65 -16.39
C SER A 79 2.71 -34.93 -15.81
N ASN A 80 2.29 -35.34 -14.61
CA ASN A 80 2.60 -36.65 -14.03
C ASN A 80 1.36 -37.56 -14.14
N PRO A 81 1.04 -38.12 -15.32
CA PRO A 81 0.15 -39.26 -15.35
C PRO A 81 0.88 -40.39 -14.62
N THR A 82 0.33 -40.82 -13.48
CA THR A 82 0.78 -42.01 -12.76
C THR A 82 0.88 -43.13 -13.78
N SER A 83 2.10 -43.55 -14.08
CA SER A 83 2.38 -44.68 -14.96
C SER A 83 2.11 -45.96 -14.17
N GLU A 84 0.87 -46.16 -13.73
CA GLU A 84 0.42 -47.34 -13.03
C GLU A 84 -0.94 -47.76 -13.60
N HIS A 85 -0.91 -48.47 -14.74
CA HIS A 85 -1.50 -49.80 -14.86
C HIS A 85 -1.12 -50.43 -16.21
N ALA A 86 0.16 -50.75 -16.36
CA ALA A 86 0.59 -51.78 -17.31
C ALA A 86 0.64 -53.10 -16.52
N GLY A 87 -0.29 -54.00 -16.82
CA GLY A 87 -0.22 -55.40 -16.39
C GLY A 87 -1.34 -55.83 -15.44
N ASP A 88 -2.50 -56.17 -16.00
CA ASP A 88 -3.09 -57.47 -15.72
C ASP A 88 -4.02 -57.89 -16.88
N GLN A 89 -3.41 -58.55 -17.87
CA GLN A 89 -4.11 -59.44 -18.80
C GLN A 89 -3.47 -60.80 -18.59
N ASN A 90 -4.09 -61.66 -17.76
CA ASN A 90 -4.39 -63.06 -18.07
C ASN A 90 -5.14 -63.74 -16.92
#